data_AF-A0AAW7DWR8-F1
#
_entry.id   AF-A0AAW7DWR8-F1
#
_cell.length_a   1.000
_cell.length_b   1.000
_cell.length_c   1.000
_cell.angle_alpha   90.00
_cell.angle_beta   90.00
_cell.angle_gamma   90.00
#
_symmetry.space_group_name_H-M   'P 1'
#
loop_
_entity.id
_entity.type
_entity.pdbx_description
1 polymer ?
#
loop_
_entity_poly.entity_id
_entity_poly.type
_entity_poly.pdbx_seq_one_letter_code
_entity_poly.pdbx_strand_id
1 'polypeptide(L)' 'MNQYQRLVEFFKSQSMTAQKLGVSQATVSGWIRGKHGMSVTTAIKAERLTGGAFKASQFCSELVELSSDSNVTHQQAKK' A
#
# COMPACT_ATOMS: atom_id res chain seq x y z
N MET A 1 9.38 15.15 -2.79
CA MET A 1 9.51 13.71 -3.05
C MET A 1 8.28 13.00 -2.50
N ASN A 2 7.54 12.24 -3.33
CA ASN A 2 6.29 11.59 -2.92
C ASN A 2 6.53 10.22 -2.25
N GLN A 3 5.47 9.62 -1.67
CA GLN A 3 5.58 8.34 -0.95
C GLN A 3 6.09 7.21 -1.83
N TYR A 4 5.75 7.19 -3.12
CA TYR A 4 6.23 6.19 -4.07
C TYR A 4 7.72 6.33 -4.36
N GLN A 5 8.24 7.56 -4.46
CA GLN A 5 9.68 7.80 -4.60
C GLN A 5 10.45 7.31 -3.37
N ARG A 6 9.94 7.57 -2.15
CA ARG A 6 10.54 7.06 -0.91
C ARG A 6 10.54 5.53 -0.84
N LEU A 7 9.45 4.90 -1.28
CA LEU A 7 9.36 3.44 -1.37
C LEU A 7 10.40 2.87 -2.34
N VAL A 8 10.60 3.55 -3.48
CA VAL A 8 11.60 3.18 -4.48
C VAL A 8 13.02 3.33 -3.95
N GLU A 9 13.30 4.37 -3.18
CA GLU A 9 14.59 4.56 -2.50
C GLU A 9 14.84 3.47 -1.46
N PHE A 10 13.83 3.07 -0.68
CA PHE A 10 13.93 1.95 0.26
C PHE A 10 14.35 0.64 -0.44
N PHE A 11 13.77 0.34 -1.61
CA PHE A 11 14.15 -0.80 -2.43
C PHE A 11 15.30 -0.53 -3.41
N LYS A 12 15.93 0.65 -3.34
CA LYS A 12 17.06 1.14 -4.15
C LYS A 12 16.75 1.50 -5.61
N SER A 13 15.76 0.89 -6.26
CA SER A 13 15.40 1.22 -7.65
C SER A 13 13.97 0.85 -8.02
N GLN A 14 13.46 1.44 -9.11
CA GLN A 14 12.11 1.13 -9.61
C GLN A 14 12.00 -0.33 -10.05
N SER A 15 13.05 -0.89 -10.68
CA SER A 15 13.08 -2.30 -11.11
C SER A 15 13.11 -3.26 -9.92
N MET A 16 13.89 -2.96 -8.88
CA MET A 16 13.90 -3.76 -7.65
C MET A 16 12.57 -3.68 -6.91
N THR A 17 11.96 -2.49 -6.85
CA THR A 17 10.61 -2.29 -6.29
C THR A 17 9.58 -3.13 -7.04
N ALA A 18 9.61 -3.08 -8.37
CA ALA A 18 8.72 -3.84 -9.24
C ALA A 18 8.86 -5.35 -9.00
N GLN A 19 10.09 -5.86 -8.97
CA GLN A 19 10.38 -7.27 -8.71
C GLN A 19 9.88 -7.71 -7.32
N LYS A 20 10.19 -6.94 -6.26
CA LYS A 20 9.77 -7.24 -4.89
C LYS A 20 8.25 -7.26 -4.75
N LEU A 21 7.57 -6.29 -5.38
CA LEU A 21 6.12 -6.16 -5.31
C LEU A 21 5.39 -7.07 -6.31
N GLY A 22 6.08 -7.63 -7.30
CA GLY A 22 5.48 -8.50 -8.32
C GLY A 22 4.65 -7.71 -9.35
N VAL A 23 5.11 -6.52 -9.71
CA VAL A 23 4.48 -5.65 -10.73
C VAL A 23 5.50 -5.29 -11.81
N SER A 24 5.08 -4.58 -12.86
CA SER A 24 6.01 -4.05 -13.86
C SER A 24 6.71 -2.77 -13.39
N GLN A 25 7.92 -2.49 -13.89
CA GLN A 25 8.59 -1.21 -13.64
C GLN A 25 7.79 -0.01 -14.20
N ALA A 26 7.05 -0.21 -15.29
CA ALA A 26 6.14 0.80 -15.84
C ALA A 26 5.02 1.17 -14.85
N THR A 27 4.51 0.20 -14.09
CA THR A 27 3.53 0.43 -13.01
C THR A 27 4.12 1.31 -11.92
N VAL A 28 5.34 1.02 -11.46
CA VAL A 28 6.06 1.82 -10.45
C VAL A 28 6.31 3.25 -10.94
N SER A 29 6.71 3.36 -12.20
CA SER A 29 6.91 4.61 -12.94
C SER A 29 5.62 5.45 -13.03
N GLY A 30 4.46 4.80 -13.19
CA GLY A 30 3.12 5.42 -13.14
C GLY A 30 2.78 5.99 -11.76
N TRP A 31 3.08 5.26 -10.69
CA TRP A 31 2.87 5.72 -9.31
C TRP A 31 3.70 6.95 -8.98
N ILE A 32 5.00 6.95 -9.32
CA ILE A 32 5.89 8.09 -9.09
C ILE A 32 5.38 9.36 -9.78
N ARG A 33 4.78 9.22 -10.97
CA ARG A 33 4.19 10.34 -11.72
C ARG A 33 2.77 10.71 -11.28
N GLY A 34 2.20 9.96 -10.33
CA GLY A 34 0.84 10.21 -9.83
C GLY A 34 -0.27 9.85 -10.83
N LYS A 35 -0.02 8.98 -11.83
CA LYS A 35 -1.04 8.60 -12.81
C LYS A 35 -2.16 7.74 -12.22
N HIS A 36 -1.81 6.85 -11.30
CA HIS A 36 -2.71 5.95 -10.60
C HIS A 36 -2.08 5.53 -9.28
N GLY A 37 -2.91 5.03 -8.36
CA GLY A 37 -2.46 4.50 -7.07
C GLY A 37 -2.00 3.04 -7.14
N MET A 38 -1.71 2.49 -5.96
CA MET A 38 -1.38 1.07 -5.78
C MET A 38 -2.66 0.32 -5.40
N SER A 39 -2.83 -0.92 -5.88
CA SER A 39 -3.94 -1.76 -5.43
C SER A 39 -3.75 -2.18 -3.97
N VAL A 40 -4.85 -2.52 -3.29
CA VAL A 40 -4.85 -3.01 -1.90
C VAL A 40 -3.84 -4.14 -1.69
N THR A 41 -3.83 -5.15 -2.56
CA THR A 41 -2.93 -6.30 -2.47
C THR A 41 -1.47 -5.89 -2.54
N THR A 42 -1.12 -4.99 -3.45
CA THR A 42 0.25 -4.51 -3.61
C THR A 42 0.66 -3.59 -2.46
N ALA A 43 -0.26 -2.78 -1.92
CA ALA A 43 -0.02 -1.92 -0.77
C ALA A 43 0.26 -2.71 0.51
N ILE A 44 -0.54 -3.76 0.78
CA ILE A 44 -0.30 -4.68 1.91
C ILE A 44 1.05 -5.40 1.75
N LYS A 45 1.40 -5.81 0.53
CA LYS A 45 2.69 -6.44 0.25
C LYS A 45 3.86 -5.48 0.49
N ALA A 46 3.72 -4.22 0.09
CA ALA A 46 4.71 -3.17 0.38
C ALA A 46 4.90 -2.97 1.89
N GLU A 47 3.81 -2.92 2.67
CA GLU A 47 3.90 -2.82 4.13
C GLU A 47 4.64 -4.00 4.75
N ARG A 48 4.29 -5.23 4.36
CA ARG A 48 4.94 -6.45 4.87
C ARG A 48 6.44 -6.50 4.53
N LEU A 49 6.81 -6.20 3.28
CA LEU A 49 8.20 -6.26 2.82
C LEU A 49 9.07 -5.14 3.38
N THR A 50 8.46 -4.05 3.85
CA THR A 50 9.16 -2.92 4.48
C THR A 50 9.14 -2.99 6.00
N GLY A 51 8.59 -4.07 6.58
CA GLY A 51 8.48 -4.23 8.04
C GLY A 51 7.61 -3.15 8.69
N GLY A 52 6.63 -2.59 7.98
CA GLY A 52 5.76 -1.53 8.50
C GLY A 52 6.28 -0.11 8.34
N ALA A 53 7.47 0.11 7.73
CA ALA A 53 7.99 1.45 7.46
C ALA A 53 7.09 2.26 6.51
N PHE A 54 6.32 1.57 5.66
CA PHE A 54 5.27 2.17 4.84
C PHE A 54 3.95 1.48 5.13
N LYS A 55 2.92 2.24 5.53
CA LYS A 55 1.58 1.69 5.76
C LYS A 55 0.81 1.60 4.46
N ALA A 56 0.05 0.51 4.29
CA ALA A 56 -0.75 0.29 3.09
C ALA A 56 -1.78 1.40 2.85
N SER A 57 -2.33 1.99 3.92
CA SER A 57 -3.23 3.15 3.89
C SER A 57 -2.61 4.41 3.27
N GLN A 58 -1.28 4.52 3.21
CA GLN A 58 -0.61 5.65 2.56
C GLN A 58 -0.67 5.57 1.02
N PHE A 59 -0.94 4.38 0.46
CA PHE A 59 -0.92 4.15 -0.98
C PHE A 59 -2.30 3.85 -1.57
N CYS A 60 -3.23 3.44 -0.72
CA CYS A 60 -4.58 3.04 -1.11
C CYS A 60 -5.59 3.70 -0.16
N SER A 61 -6.35 4.65 -0.69
CA SER A 61 -7.40 5.38 0.04
C SER A 61 -8.51 4.46 0.54
N GLU A 62 -8.82 3.40 -0.20
CA GLU A 62 -9.83 2.39 0.16
C GLU A 62 -9.51 1.67 1.49
N LEU A 63 -8.23 1.58 1.87
CA LEU A 63 -7.81 1.03 3.17
C LEU A 63 -7.97 2.02 4.33
N VAL A 64 -8.01 3.32 4.07
CA VAL A 64 -8.24 4.33 5.12
C VAL A 64 -9.64 4.13 5.69
N GLU A 65 -10.63 3.89 4.84
CA GLU A 65 -12.02 3.66 5.24
C GLU A 65 -12.19 2.38 6.06
N LEU A 66 -11.51 1.28 5.71
CA LEU A 66 -11.59 0.02 6.46
C LEU A 66 -10.90 0.04 7.84
N SER A 67 -9.95 0.96 8.04
CA SER A 67 -9.20 1.05 9.31
C SER A 67 -9.93 1.86 10.40
N SER A 68 -11.03 2.55 10.06
CA SER A 68 -11.78 3.39 11.01
C SER A 68 -12.90 2.64 11.74
N ASP A 69 -13.23 1.40 11.33
CA ASP A 69 -14.34 0.61 11.88
C ASP A 69 -13.96 -0.32 13.05
N SER A 70 -13.05 0.10 13.93
CA SER A 70 -12.73 -0.64 15.16
C SER A 70 -13.52 -0.17 16.40
N ASN A 71 -14.76 0.30 16.23
CA ASN A 71 -15.63 0.59 17.37
C ASN A 71 -17.13 0.30 17.12
N VAL A 72 -17.55 -0.96 17.02
CA VAL A 72 -18.84 -1.43 17.59
C VAL A 72 -18.72 -2.87 18.11
N THR A 73 -18.62 -2.94 19.43
CA THR A 73 -19.08 -3.92 20.42
C THR A 73 -20.06 -5.03 19.98
N HIS A 74 -19.72 -6.24 20.42
CA HIS A 74 -20.58 -7.36 20.85
C HIS A 74 -22.12 -7.32 20.65
N GLN A 75 -22.60 -8.47 20.15
CA GLN A 75 -23.82 -9.20 20.52
C GLN A 75 -25.19 -8.58 20.18
N GLN A 76 -25.91 -9.29 19.29
CA GLN A 76 -27.30 -9.62 19.57
C GLN A 76 -27.69 -10.96 18.95
N ALA A 77 -27.72 -11.99 19.81
CA ALA A 77 -28.64 -13.10 19.65
C ALA A 77 -30.04 -12.59 20.04
N LYS A 78 -31.04 -12.78 19.18
CA LYS A 78 -32.43 -12.76 19.59
C LYS A 78 -33.15 -14.00 19.04
N LYS A 79 -33.83 -14.64 20.00
CA LYS A 79 -34.69 -15.82 19.97
C LYS A 79 -35.66 -15.86 18.80
#